data_AF-A8SLX7-F1
#
_entry.id   AF-A8SLX7-F1
#
_cell.length_a   1.000
_cell.length_b   1.000
_cell.length_c   1.000
_cell.angle_alpha   90.00
_cell.angle_beta   90.00
_cell.angle_gamma   90.00
#
_symmetry.space_group_name_H-M   'P 1'
#
loop_
_entity.id
_entity.type
_entity.pdbx_description
1 polymer ?
#
loop_
_entity_poly.entity_id
_entity_poly.type
_entity_poly.pdbx_seq_one_letter_code
_entity_poly.pdbx_strand_id
1 'polypeptide(L)' 'MLGDFFGDKKYFIRTIFYILMGDLICSFAVVKCLVPAGLLSGGLGGIGLMIEYLTGLPTGISVFILNLPMMIVGAFF' A
#
# COMPACT_ATOMS: atom_id res chain seq x y z
N MET A 1 -18.97 -17.66 21.35
CA MET A 1 -17.51 -17.49 21.12
C MET A 1 -17.17 -16.82 19.78
N LEU A 2 -18.12 -16.22 19.06
CA LEU A 2 -17.87 -15.49 17.79
C LEU A 2 -18.36 -14.02 17.84
N GLY A 3 -19.03 -13.62 18.93
CA GLY A 3 -19.52 -12.25 19.15
C GLY A 3 -18.49 -11.30 19.78
N ASP A 4 -17.54 -11.82 20.56
CA ASP A 4 -16.47 -11.02 21.18
C ASP A 4 -15.33 -10.64 20.22
N PHE A 5 -15.29 -11.23 19.02
CA PHE A 5 -14.29 -10.91 17.99
C PHE A 5 -14.66 -9.65 17.21
N PHE A 6 -15.96 -9.40 17.04
CA PHE A 6 -16.48 -8.13 16.53
C PHE A 6 -16.63 -7.17 17.72
N GLY A 7 -15.49 -6.78 18.29
CA GLY A 7 -15.44 -5.74 19.33
C GLY A 7 -16.33 -4.57 18.94
N ASP A 8 -17.09 -4.07 19.91
CA ASP A 8 -18.05 -2.95 19.86
C ASP A 8 -17.96 -2.11 18.58
N LYS A 9 -19.09 -1.91 17.88
CA LYS A 9 -19.18 -1.16 16.61
C LYS A 9 -18.42 0.18 16.63
N LYS A 10 -18.35 0.82 17.80
CA LYS A 10 -17.53 2.03 18.05
C LYS A 10 -16.02 1.82 17.91
N TYR A 11 -15.47 0.71 18.39
CA TYR A 11 -14.04 0.38 18.23
C TYR A 11 -13.71 0.12 16.77
N PHE A 12 -14.54 -0.65 16.06
CA PHE A 12 -14.32 -0.91 14.63
C PHE A 12 -14.30 0.38 13.81
N ILE A 13 -15.26 1.28 14.05
CA ILE A 13 -15.30 2.60 13.40
C ILE A 13 -14.05 3.44 13.74
N ARG A 14 -13.61 3.45 15.00
CA ARG A 14 -12.41 4.20 15.41
C ARG A 14 -11.17 3.61 14.77
N THR A 15 -11.02 2.30 14.75
CA THR A 15 -9.90 1.60 14.12
C THR A 15 -9.81 1.94 12.64
N ILE A 16 -10.91 1.84 11.90
CA ILE A 16 -10.94 2.22 10.48
C ILE A 16 -10.55 3.69 10.29
N PHE A 17 -11.07 4.59 11.14
CA PHE A 17 -10.75 6.01 11.07
C PHE A 17 -9.24 6.28 11.28
N TYR A 18 -8.61 5.63 12.26
CA TYR A 18 -7.16 5.75 12.48
C TYR A 18 -6.34 5.13 11.35
N ILE A 19 -6.78 4.00 10.79
CA ILE A 19 -6.12 3.38 9.62
C ILE A 19 -6.19 4.32 8.41
N LEU A 20 -7.37 4.87 8.12
CA LEU A 20 -7.54 5.85 7.03
C LEU A 20 -6.68 7.09 7.23
N MET A 21 -6.63 7.65 8.44
CA MET A 21 -5.76 8.79 8.72
C MET A 21 -4.28 8.45 8.53
N GLY A 22 -3.84 7.30 9.02
CA GLY A 22 -2.46 6.84 8.85
C GLY A 22 -2.11 6.64 7.38
N ASP A 23 -2.98 5.99 6.63
CA ASP A 23 -2.79 5.71 5.21
C ASP A 23 -2.75 6.99 4.36
N LEU A 24 -3.61 7.98 4.69
CA LEU A 24 -3.57 9.30 4.05
C LEU A 24 -2.25 10.02 4.28
N ILE A 25 -1.73 9.99 5.52
CA ILE A 25 -0.43 10.60 5.85
C ILE A 25 0.71 9.86 5.13
N CYS A 26 0.67 8.53 5.11
CA CYS A 26 1.64 7.70 4.38
C CYS A 26 1.61 7.99 2.88
N SER A 27 0.44 8.03 2.25
CA SER A 27 0.27 8.34 0.83
C SER A 27 0.78 9.74 0.51
N PHE A 28 0.47 10.72 1.35
CA PHE A 28 0.99 12.09 1.17
C PHE A 28 2.52 12.14 1.30
N ALA A 29 3.11 11.43 2.26
CA ALA A 29 4.56 11.33 2.40
C ALA A 29 5.20 10.64 1.18
N VAL A 30 4.56 9.62 0.61
CA VAL A 30 5.05 8.96 -0.61
C VAL A 30 5.04 9.93 -1.79
N VAL A 31 3.91 10.61 -2.04
CA VAL A 31 3.74 11.50 -3.21
C VAL A 31 4.53 12.81 -3.09
N LYS A 32 4.65 13.39 -1.89
CA LYS A 32 5.33 14.68 -1.67
C LYS A 32 6.78 14.57 -1.23
N CYS A 33 7.21 13.44 -0.67
CA CYS A 33 8.56 13.28 -0.14
C CYS A 33 9.36 12.23 -0.93
N LEU A 34 8.89 10.98 -1.02
CA LEU A 34 9.63 9.91 -1.71
C LEU A 34 9.72 10.13 -3.21
N VAL A 35 8.61 10.54 -3.82
CA VAL A 35 8.52 10.89 -5.22
C VAL A 35 9.61 11.93 -5.53
N PRO A 36 9.57 13.20 -5.09
CA PRO A 36 10.55 14.19 -5.52
C PRO A 36 11.98 13.94 -5.04
N ALA A 37 12.17 13.19 -3.93
CA ALA A 37 13.49 12.81 -3.46
C ALA A 37 14.13 11.67 -4.27
N GLY A 38 13.40 11.02 -5.19
CA GLY A 38 13.87 9.82 -5.89
C GLY A 38 14.18 8.65 -4.94
N LEU A 39 13.69 8.73 -3.69
CA LEU A 39 13.95 7.73 -2.66
C LEU A 39 13.00 6.56 -2.88
N LEU A 40 13.51 5.58 -3.59
CA LEU A 40 12.81 4.34 -3.86
C LEU A 40 12.95 3.43 -2.64
N SER A 41 11.83 3.11 -2.01
CA SER A 41 11.80 2.02 -1.02
C SER A 41 12.29 0.74 -1.69
N GLY A 42 13.31 0.08 -1.11
CA GLY A 42 13.90 -1.12 -1.68
C GLY A 42 12.86 -2.25 -1.79
N GLY A 43 12.50 -2.65 -3.02
CA GLY A 43 11.53 -3.71 -3.30
C GLY A 43 10.53 -3.37 -4.42
N LEU A 44 9.45 -4.15 -4.54
CA LEU A 44 8.42 -4.01 -5.58
C LEU A 44 7.66 -2.67 -5.51
N GLY A 45 7.50 -2.11 -4.31
CA GLY A 45 6.88 -0.79 -4.09
C GLY A 45 7.67 0.36 -4.71
N GLY A 46 9.02 0.29 -4.66
CA GLY A 46 9.89 1.23 -5.35
C GLY A 46 9.81 1.07 -6.87
N ILE A 47 9.85 -0.16 -7.37
CA ILE A 47 9.74 -0.43 -8.82
C ILE A 47 8.39 0.08 -9.37
N GLY A 48 7.30 -0.11 -8.63
CA GLY A 48 6.00 0.43 -8.99
C GLY A 48 5.97 1.96 -9.04
N LEU A 49 6.69 2.64 -8.14
CA LEU A 49 6.88 4.09 -8.15
C LEU A 49 7.71 4.55 -9.36
N MET A 50 8.78 3.84 -9.72
CA MET A 50 9.57 4.17 -10.92
C MET A 50 8.72 4.05 -12.20
N ILE A 51 7.88 3.04 -12.28
CA ILE A 51 6.98 2.86 -13.43
C ILE A 51 5.94 3.98 -13.46
N GLU A 52 5.36 4.35 -12.31
CA GLU A 52 4.47 5.53 -12.22
C GLU A 52 5.17 6.80 -12.72
N TYR A 53 6.45 6.97 -12.38
CA TYR A 53 7.24 8.10 -12.84
C TYR A 53 7.46 8.16 -14.35
N LEU A 54 7.65 7.01 -14.99
CA LEU A 54 7.93 6.90 -16.41
C LEU A 54 6.66 6.88 -17.27
N THR A 55 5.53 6.41 -16.72
CA THR A 55 4.27 6.18 -17.48
C THR A 55 3.06 6.95 -16.98
N GLY A 56 3.15 7.62 -15.82
CA GLY A 56 2.03 8.34 -15.19
C GLY A 56 0.91 7.43 -14.66
N LEU A 57 1.13 6.11 -14.62
CA LEU A 57 0.18 5.13 -14.12
C LEU A 57 0.21 5.08 -12.58
N PRO A 58 -0.94 5.02 -11.89
CA PRO A 58 -0.96 5.03 -10.44
C PRO A 58 -0.22 3.81 -9.87
N THR A 59 0.65 4.07 -8.90
CA THR A 59 1.49 3.07 -8.21
C THR A 59 0.76 1.84 -7.72
N GLY A 60 -0.49 2.00 -7.27
CA GLY A 60 -1.29 0.86 -6.84
C GLY A 60 -1.44 -0.22 -7.92
N ILE A 61 -1.61 0.19 -9.18
CA ILE A 61 -1.81 -0.73 -10.32
C ILE A 61 -0.48 -1.36 -10.73
N SER A 62 0.59 -0.57 -10.80
CA SER A 62 1.91 -1.08 -11.18
C SER A 62 2.45 -2.06 -10.14
N VAL A 63 2.30 -1.77 -8.85
CA VAL A 63 2.69 -2.67 -7.75
C VAL A 63 1.83 -3.93 -7.75
N PHE A 64 0.53 -3.84 -8.00
CA PHE A 64 -0.35 -5.02 -8.06
C PHE A 64 0.03 -5.98 -9.19
N ILE A 65 0.30 -5.44 -10.39
CA ILE A 65 0.77 -6.22 -11.54
C ILE A 65 2.14 -6.83 -11.27
N LEU A 66 3.05 -6.11 -10.63
CA LEU A 66 4.37 -6.60 -10.22
C LEU A 66 4.28 -7.68 -9.12
N ASN A 67 3.27 -7.63 -8.26
CA ASN A 67 3.04 -8.63 -7.23
C ASN A 67 2.45 -9.94 -7.78
N LEU A 68 1.64 -9.88 -8.84
CA LEU A 68 1.04 -11.06 -9.46
C LEU A 68 2.04 -12.18 -9.83
N PRO A 69 3.14 -11.91 -10.58
CA PRO A 69 4.12 -12.93 -10.91
C PRO A 69 4.88 -13.41 -9.66
N MET A 70 5.18 -12.51 -8.71
CA MET A 70 5.82 -12.88 -7.45
C MET A 70 4.95 -13.80 -6.59
N MET A 71 3.63 -13.57 -6.58
CA MET A 71 2.65 -14.44 -5.93
C MET A 71 2.62 -15.83 -6.56
N ILE A 72 2.69 -15.92 -7.90
CA ILE A 72 2.73 -17.21 -8.60
C ILE A 72 4.05 -17.94 -8.28
N VAL A 73 5.18 -17.25 -8.33
CA VAL A 73 6.50 -17.82 -8.01
C VAL A 73 6.56 -18.30 -6.57
N GLY A 74 6.08 -17.50 -5.61
CA GLY A 74 6.02 -17.89 -4.19
C GLY A 74 4.96 -18.93 -3.86
N ALA A 75 3.96 -19.14 -4.73
CA ALA A 75 3.01 -20.24 -4.59
C ALA A 75 3.56 -21.57 -5.15
N PHE A 76 4.55 -21.49 -6.06
CA PHE A 76 5.16 -22.65 -6.71
C PHE A 76 6.47 -23.10 -6.06
N PHE A 77 7.02 -22.32 -5.12
CA PHE A 77 8.25 -22.57 -4.38
C PHE A 77 7.96 -22.70 -2.89
#